data_AF-A0A7K7SDF6-F1
#
_entry.id   AF-A0A7K7SDF6-F1
#
_cell.length_a   1.000
_cell.length_b   1.000
_cell.length_c   1.000
_cell.angle_alpha   90.00
_cell.angle_beta   90.00
_cell.angle_gamma   90.00
#
_symmetry.space_group_name_H-M   'P 1'
#
loop_
_entity.id
_entity.type
_entity.pdbx_description
1 polymer ?
#
loop_
_entity_poly.entity_id
_entity_poly.type
_entity_poly.pdbx_seq_one_letter_code
_entity_poly.pdbx_strand_id
1 'polypeptide(L)'
;SGALFACPLSAEPSDCWRVPIDEGEDPTRESKENQWLGVSVQSQGPGGKVVDLRERDELDGGEWKFCEGRAPGHERFGFCQQGLAAAFSPDRRYVLLGAPGTYNWKGLLFVTNIESAAPDLRVFRTPEPGERVPGAAADVGHNSYLGFSVAAGPALTRPHELSFVTGAPRANHSGA
;
A
#
# COMPACT_ATOMS: atom_id res chain seq x y z
N SER A 1 5.57 15.90 -5.45
CA SER A 1 4.64 15.79 -6.60
C SER A 1 4.79 14.42 -7.25
N GLY A 2 3.87 14.04 -8.13
CA GLY A 2 3.91 12.77 -8.88
C GLY A 2 2.73 12.71 -9.86
N ALA A 3 2.72 11.74 -10.77
CA ALA A 3 1.67 11.55 -11.77
C ALA A 3 1.67 10.10 -12.29
N LEU A 4 0.49 9.58 -12.63
CA LEU A 4 0.34 8.37 -13.41
C LEU A 4 0.21 8.70 -14.89
N PHE A 5 0.84 7.91 -15.74
CA PHE A 5 0.71 7.99 -17.19
C PHE A 5 0.23 6.65 -17.74
N ALA A 6 -0.73 6.70 -18.66
CA ALA A 6 -1.18 5.56 -19.42
C ALA A 6 -0.65 5.69 -20.86
N CYS A 7 -0.07 4.61 -21.36
CA CYS A 7 0.56 4.57 -22.68
C CYS A 7 0.17 3.27 -23.40
N PRO A 8 -0.32 3.33 -24.65
CA PRO A 8 -0.31 2.19 -25.54
C PRO A 8 1.12 1.73 -25.82
N LEU A 9 1.30 0.45 -26.18
CA LEU A 9 2.59 -0.05 -26.65
C LEU A 9 2.81 0.40 -28.11
N SER A 10 3.26 1.64 -28.31
CA SER A 10 3.55 2.24 -29.60
C SER A 10 4.92 2.96 -29.59
N ALA A 11 5.39 3.35 -30.77
CA ALA A 11 6.61 4.14 -30.92
C ALA A 11 6.35 5.66 -30.88
N GLU A 12 5.10 6.08 -30.77
CA GLU A 12 4.68 7.48 -30.84
C GLU A 12 4.64 8.10 -29.44
N PRO A 13 5.54 9.03 -29.10
CA PRO A 13 5.60 9.61 -27.76
C PRO A 13 4.34 10.40 -27.36
N SER A 14 3.55 10.87 -28.34
CA SER A 14 2.28 11.57 -28.05
C SER A 14 1.13 10.67 -27.61
N ASP A 15 1.28 9.34 -27.72
CA ASP A 15 0.22 8.39 -27.35
C ASP A 15 0.09 8.20 -25.83
N CYS A 16 1.04 8.69 -25.04
CA CYS A 16 0.95 8.67 -23.59
C CYS A 16 0.12 9.85 -23.08
N TRP A 17 -0.85 9.61 -22.21
CA TRP A 17 -1.59 10.67 -21.52
C TRP A 17 -1.45 10.54 -20.01
N ARG A 18 -1.46 11.69 -19.34
CA ARG A 18 -1.56 11.73 -17.88
C ARG A 18 -2.94 11.21 -17.48
N VAL A 19 -2.97 10.22 -16.60
CA VAL A 19 -4.23 9.74 -16.04
C VAL A 19 -4.75 10.83 -15.08
N PRO A 20 -5.98 11.32 -15.26
CA PRO A 20 -6.56 12.30 -14.34
C PRO A 20 -6.85 11.59 -13.01
N ILE A 21 -5.93 11.75 -12.07
CA ILE A 21 -6.08 11.29 -10.69
C ILE A 21 -6.11 12.53 -9.83
N ASP A 22 -7.24 12.74 -9.16
CA ASP A 22 -7.39 13.68 -8.05
C ASP A 22 -7.00 15.15 -8.40
N GLU A 23 -7.90 15.83 -9.12
CA GLU A 23 -7.67 17.19 -9.64
C GLU A 23 -7.89 18.34 -8.63
N GLY A 24 -8.22 18.06 -7.35
CA GLY A 24 -8.53 19.10 -6.36
C GLY A 24 -7.82 18.94 -5.02
N GLU A 25 -7.15 19.97 -4.52
CA GLU A 25 -6.53 19.98 -3.17
C GLU A 25 -7.37 20.80 -2.20
N ASP A 26 -7.63 20.26 -1.01
CA ASP A 26 -8.09 21.02 0.16
C ASP A 26 -6.92 21.17 1.16
N PRO A 27 -6.20 22.31 1.14
CA PRO A 27 -5.02 22.53 1.99
C PRO A 27 -5.33 22.52 3.49
N THR A 28 -6.61 22.62 3.87
CA THR A 28 -7.02 22.58 5.28
C THR A 28 -7.18 21.16 5.80
N ARG A 29 -7.26 20.18 4.90
CA ARG A 29 -7.44 18.75 5.21
C ARG A 29 -6.21 17.92 4.87
N GLU A 30 -5.51 18.27 3.80
CA GLU A 30 -4.36 17.52 3.29
C GLU A 30 -3.30 18.41 2.63
N SER A 31 -2.12 17.84 2.37
CA SER A 31 -1.05 18.49 1.60
C SER A 31 -0.54 17.52 0.54
N LYS A 32 -0.61 17.90 -0.74
CA LYS A 32 -0.22 17.03 -1.87
C LYS A 32 1.27 17.08 -2.22
N GLU A 33 2.04 17.89 -1.50
CA GLU A 33 3.48 18.01 -1.68
C GLU A 33 4.22 16.78 -1.18
N ASN A 34 5.30 16.39 -1.87
CA ASN A 34 6.17 15.27 -1.47
C ASN A 34 5.45 13.95 -1.13
N GLN A 35 4.28 13.69 -1.74
CA GLN A 35 3.52 12.46 -1.55
C GLN A 35 3.89 11.31 -2.50
N TRP A 36 4.69 11.56 -3.56
CA TRP A 36 5.20 10.53 -4.49
C TRP A 36 4.10 9.71 -5.21
N LEU A 37 3.12 10.35 -5.87
CA LEU A 37 2.13 9.64 -6.72
C LEU A 37 2.82 8.84 -7.81
N GLY A 38 2.34 7.63 -8.08
CA GLY A 38 2.94 6.73 -9.07
C GLY A 38 4.19 5.99 -8.58
N VAL A 39 4.56 6.10 -7.30
CA VAL A 39 5.67 5.33 -6.72
C VAL A 39 5.43 3.82 -6.78
N SER A 40 4.16 3.41 -6.69
CA SER A 40 3.74 2.03 -6.89
C SER A 40 2.49 2.02 -7.76
N VAL A 41 2.56 1.30 -8.87
CA VAL A 41 1.44 1.13 -9.81
C VAL A 41 1.19 -0.35 -9.98
N GLN A 42 -0.05 -0.78 -9.75
CA GLN A 42 -0.46 -2.18 -9.93
C GLN A 42 -1.73 -2.25 -10.75
N SER A 43 -1.81 -3.25 -11.63
CA SER A 43 -2.99 -3.51 -12.46
C SER A 43 -3.54 -4.90 -12.17
N GLN A 44 -4.86 -5.03 -12.06
CA GLN A 44 -5.54 -6.32 -12.01
C GLN A 44 -5.58 -7.04 -13.39
N GLY A 45 -5.09 -6.39 -14.45
CA GLY A 45 -5.17 -6.87 -15.81
C GLY A 45 -6.49 -6.49 -16.51
N PRO A 46 -6.84 -7.17 -17.62
CA PRO A 46 -7.97 -6.78 -18.46
C PRO A 46 -9.29 -6.67 -17.68
N GLY A 47 -9.96 -5.52 -17.86
CA GLY A 47 -11.26 -5.20 -17.24
C GLY A 47 -11.23 -5.01 -15.73
N GLY A 48 -10.04 -4.99 -15.10
CA GLY A 48 -9.88 -4.81 -13.67
C GLY A 48 -9.43 -3.40 -13.28
N LYS A 49 -9.25 -3.19 -11.98
CA LYS A 49 -8.84 -1.91 -11.39
C LYS A 49 -7.33 -1.68 -11.50
N VAL A 50 -6.93 -0.41 -11.44
CA VAL A 50 -5.53 0.01 -11.29
C VAL A 50 -5.41 0.68 -9.93
N VAL A 51 -4.50 0.22 -9.08
CA VAL A 51 -4.19 0.91 -7.83
C VAL A 51 -3.03 1.86 -8.10
N ASP A 52 -3.29 3.15 -7.87
CA ASP A 52 -2.30 4.18 -7.56
C ASP A 52 -2.82 4.91 -6.32
N LEU A 53 -2.07 4.91 -5.22
CA LEU A 53 -2.60 5.35 -3.93
C LEU A 53 -2.52 6.86 -3.75
N ARG A 54 -3.45 7.57 -4.37
CA ARG A 54 -4.05 8.82 -3.88
C ARG A 54 -5.54 8.80 -4.21
N GLU A 55 -6.32 9.65 -3.56
CA GLU A 55 -7.76 9.47 -3.41
C GLU A 55 -8.65 9.94 -4.57
N ARG A 56 -9.66 9.09 -4.80
CA ARG A 56 -11.01 9.27 -5.38
C ARG A 56 -11.09 9.28 -6.89
N ASP A 57 -11.35 8.09 -7.43
CA ASP A 57 -12.52 7.80 -8.26
C ASP A 57 -12.77 6.30 -8.42
N GLU A 58 -13.82 5.90 -9.14
CA GLU A 58 -14.22 4.50 -9.44
C GLU A 58 -13.07 3.61 -9.97
N LEU A 59 -11.98 4.23 -10.46
CA LEU A 59 -10.75 3.59 -10.93
C LEU A 59 -9.75 3.26 -9.80
N ASP A 60 -9.76 3.98 -8.68
CA ASP A 60 -8.91 3.75 -7.49
C ASP A 60 -9.40 2.61 -6.60
N GLY A 61 -10.59 2.09 -6.87
CA GLY A 61 -11.06 0.86 -6.27
C GLY A 61 -11.52 0.88 -4.81
N GLY A 62 -11.40 1.98 -4.07
CA GLY A 62 -12.08 2.17 -2.77
C GLY A 62 -11.40 3.12 -1.78
N GLU A 63 -12.10 3.47 -0.69
CA GLU A 63 -11.59 4.21 0.49
C GLU A 63 -10.58 3.38 1.31
N TRP A 64 -9.33 3.25 0.85
CA TRP A 64 -8.30 2.48 1.57
C TRP A 64 -7.33 3.34 2.40
N LYS A 65 -7.75 4.54 2.80
CA LYS A 65 -6.91 5.53 3.49
C LYS A 65 -6.81 5.29 4.99
N PHE A 66 -6.02 4.30 5.40
CA PHE A 66 -5.85 4.00 6.83
C PHE A 66 -4.90 4.99 7.54
N CYS A 67 -4.10 5.75 6.78
CA CYS A 67 -3.17 6.76 7.30
C CYS A 67 -3.74 8.18 7.40
N GLU A 68 -4.88 8.43 6.77
CA GLU A 68 -5.57 9.72 6.82
C GLU A 68 -6.11 10.03 8.24
N GLY A 69 -6.11 11.31 8.61
CA GLY A 69 -6.68 11.79 9.88
C GLY A 69 -5.94 11.34 11.14
N ARG A 70 -4.71 10.84 11.01
CA ARG A 70 -3.90 10.35 12.14
C ARG A 70 -3.08 11.46 12.79
N ALA A 71 -2.82 11.29 14.09
CA ALA A 71 -2.05 12.26 14.86
C ALA A 71 -0.64 12.47 14.27
N PRO A 72 -0.15 13.73 14.26
CA PRO A 72 1.21 14.03 13.81
C PRO A 72 2.25 13.36 14.71
N GLY A 73 3.34 12.87 14.12
CA GLY A 73 4.46 12.25 14.84
C GLY A 73 4.88 10.87 14.32
N HIS A 74 6.16 10.55 14.49
CA HIS A 74 6.76 9.30 14.01
C HIS A 74 6.31 8.06 14.79
N GLU A 75 5.88 8.23 16.05
CA GLU A 75 5.41 7.16 16.94
C GLU A 75 4.20 6.38 16.41
N ARG A 76 3.42 6.99 15.50
CA ARG A 76 2.20 6.40 14.93
C ARG A 76 2.23 6.43 13.41
N PHE A 77 1.44 7.30 12.77
CA PHE A 77 1.24 7.31 11.33
C PHE A 77 1.74 8.58 10.65
N GLY A 78 2.41 9.48 11.38
CA GLY A 78 2.83 10.79 10.84
C GLY A 78 3.81 10.72 9.67
N PHE A 79 4.45 9.57 9.44
CA PHE A 79 5.31 9.30 8.28
C PHE A 79 4.85 8.07 7.50
N CYS A 80 3.57 7.72 7.58
CA CYS A 80 3.05 6.42 7.17
C CYS A 80 3.56 5.89 5.82
N GLN A 81 3.60 6.73 4.77
CA GLN A 81 4.00 6.34 3.42
C GLN A 81 3.17 5.14 2.89
N GLN A 82 1.85 5.20 3.09
CA GLN A 82 0.92 4.20 2.58
C GLN A 82 1.07 4.08 1.06
N GLY A 83 1.22 2.85 0.58
CA GLY A 83 1.32 2.59 -0.85
C GLY A 83 2.69 2.71 -1.44
N LEU A 84 3.73 2.87 -0.62
CA LEU A 84 5.10 2.72 -1.10
C LEU A 84 5.28 1.38 -1.85
N ALA A 85 4.59 0.33 -1.37
CA ALA A 85 4.42 -0.90 -2.09
C ALA A 85 2.93 -1.30 -2.11
N ALA A 86 2.44 -1.73 -3.27
CA ALA A 86 1.11 -2.28 -3.42
C ALA A 86 1.17 -3.59 -4.23
N ALA A 87 0.20 -4.48 -4.02
CA ALA A 87 -0.03 -5.66 -4.85
C ALA A 87 -1.50 -6.07 -4.84
N PHE A 88 -1.96 -6.65 -5.94
CA PHE A 88 -3.24 -7.35 -5.98
C PHE A 88 -3.05 -8.85 -5.77
N SER A 89 -4.03 -9.49 -5.14
CA SER A 89 -4.09 -10.95 -5.15
C SER A 89 -4.40 -11.47 -6.56
N PRO A 90 -3.86 -12.64 -6.96
CA PRO A 90 -4.13 -13.22 -8.27
C PRO A 90 -5.61 -13.51 -8.56
N ASP A 91 -6.41 -13.72 -7.51
CA ASP A 91 -7.86 -13.90 -7.61
C ASP A 91 -8.64 -12.58 -7.70
N ARG A 92 -7.94 -11.43 -7.73
CA ARG A 92 -8.48 -10.08 -7.90
C ARG A 92 -9.46 -9.64 -6.81
N ARG A 93 -9.43 -10.28 -5.64
CA ARG A 93 -10.32 -9.95 -4.51
C ARG A 93 -9.68 -9.06 -3.46
N TYR A 94 -8.36 -9.06 -3.36
CA TYR A 94 -7.64 -8.38 -2.29
C TYR A 94 -6.58 -7.44 -2.83
N VAL A 95 -6.42 -6.32 -2.12
CA VAL A 95 -5.32 -5.37 -2.29
C VAL A 95 -4.47 -5.38 -1.03
N LEU A 96 -3.15 -5.37 -1.23
CA LEU A 96 -2.14 -5.34 -0.20
C LEU A 96 -1.40 -4.02 -0.29
N LEU A 97 -1.29 -3.32 0.84
CA LEU A 97 -0.69 -2.00 0.92
C LEU A 97 0.37 -1.99 2.02
N GLY A 98 1.59 -1.61 1.65
CA GLY A 98 2.72 -1.41 2.56
C GLY A 98 2.80 0.04 3.03
N ALA A 99 3.16 0.24 4.30
CA ALA A 99 3.33 1.54 4.93
C ALA A 99 4.53 1.54 5.90
N PRO A 100 5.77 1.57 5.39
CA PRO A 100 6.97 1.32 6.17
C PRO A 100 7.33 2.43 7.17
N GLY A 101 6.81 3.65 7.01
CA GLY A 101 7.08 4.75 7.94
C GLY A 101 6.15 4.82 9.15
N THR A 102 5.28 3.83 9.33
CA THR A 102 4.43 3.72 10.53
C THR A 102 5.22 3.21 11.74
N TYR A 103 4.80 3.63 12.94
CA TYR A 103 5.26 3.14 14.24
C TYR A 103 6.78 3.18 14.41
N ASN A 104 7.38 4.37 14.37
CA ASN A 104 8.84 4.56 14.39
C ASN A 104 9.53 3.72 13.32
N TRP A 105 9.00 3.78 12.11
CA TRP A 105 9.52 3.02 10.99
C TRP A 105 9.57 1.50 11.21
N LYS A 106 8.80 0.97 12.17
CA LYS A 106 8.56 -0.48 12.26
C LYS A 106 7.91 -0.96 10.97
N GLY A 107 6.95 -0.19 10.47
CA GLY A 107 6.21 -0.48 9.27
C GLY A 107 4.96 -1.33 9.51
N LEU A 108 4.09 -1.32 8.50
CA LEU A 108 2.79 -1.98 8.51
C LEU A 108 2.52 -2.62 7.14
N LEU A 109 1.95 -3.83 7.16
CA LEU A 109 1.24 -4.40 6.02
C LEU A 109 -0.27 -4.37 6.31
N PHE A 110 -1.02 -3.91 5.32
CA PHE A 110 -2.48 -3.84 5.34
C PHE A 110 -3.06 -4.64 4.18
N VAL A 111 -4.05 -5.49 4.44
CA VAL A 111 -4.74 -6.28 3.41
C VAL A 111 -6.25 -6.10 3.56
N THR A 112 -6.89 -5.72 2.47
CA THR A 112 -8.34 -5.50 2.43
C THR A 112 -8.96 -6.06 1.16
N ASN A 113 -10.26 -6.28 1.21
CA ASN A 113 -11.05 -6.65 0.05
C ASN A 113 -11.25 -5.42 -0.87
N ILE A 114 -11.28 -5.63 -2.18
CA ILE A 114 -11.38 -4.57 -3.18
C ILE A 114 -12.81 -4.06 -3.38
N GLU A 115 -13.81 -4.90 -3.10
CA GLU A 115 -15.23 -4.54 -3.18
C GLU A 115 -15.72 -3.88 -1.88
N SER A 116 -15.04 -4.15 -0.76
CA SER A 116 -15.36 -3.58 0.54
C SER A 116 -14.30 -2.59 0.99
N ALA A 117 -14.59 -1.30 0.78
CA ALA A 117 -13.79 -0.18 1.25
C ALA A 117 -13.98 0.16 2.74
N ALA A 118 -14.81 -0.60 3.46
CA ALA A 118 -15.08 -0.30 4.87
C ALA A 118 -13.84 -0.59 5.74
N PRO A 119 -13.32 0.40 6.52
CA PRO A 119 -12.11 0.25 7.32
C PRO A 119 -12.19 -0.82 8.42
N ASP A 120 -13.38 -1.33 8.75
CA ASP A 120 -13.68 -2.37 9.73
C ASP A 120 -13.72 -3.78 9.12
N LEU A 121 -13.86 -3.90 7.79
CA LEU A 121 -13.89 -5.17 7.05
C LEU A 121 -12.48 -5.60 6.58
N ARG A 122 -11.48 -5.37 7.43
CA ARG A 122 -10.08 -5.72 7.18
C ARG A 122 -9.90 -7.23 7.16
N VAL A 123 -9.14 -7.71 6.19
CA VAL A 123 -8.77 -9.12 6.09
C VAL A 123 -7.55 -9.40 6.96
N PHE A 124 -6.55 -8.51 6.93
CA PHE A 124 -5.35 -8.64 7.74
C PHE A 124 -4.65 -7.30 7.95
N ARG A 125 -4.08 -7.12 9.14
CA ARG A 125 -3.03 -6.12 9.39
C ARG A 125 -1.93 -6.75 10.24
N THR A 126 -0.72 -6.25 10.09
CA THR A 126 0.36 -6.62 11.01
C THR A 126 0.09 -6.08 12.43
N PRO A 127 0.58 -6.77 13.48
CA PRO A 127 0.39 -6.33 14.87
C PRO A 127 0.96 -4.93 15.14
N GLU A 128 0.28 -4.18 16.01
CA GLU A 128 0.74 -2.88 16.50
C GLU A 128 1.86 -3.06 17.54
N PRO A 129 2.69 -2.03 17.79
CA PRO A 129 3.64 -2.07 18.89
C PRO A 129 2.94 -2.36 20.22
N GLY A 130 3.41 -3.40 20.93
CA GLY A 130 2.85 -3.83 22.20
C GLY A 130 1.64 -4.78 22.10
N GLU A 131 1.09 -5.00 20.90
CA GLU A 131 0.04 -6.00 20.67
C GLU A 131 0.62 -7.41 20.78
N ARG A 132 0.09 -8.21 21.71
CA ARG A 132 0.54 -9.60 21.91
C ARG A 132 -0.30 -10.54 21.06
N VAL A 133 0.30 -11.03 19.97
CA VAL A 133 -0.32 -12.03 19.09
C VAL A 133 0.48 -13.33 19.19
N PRO A 134 -0.10 -14.43 19.69
CA PRO A 134 0.58 -15.73 19.74
C PRO A 134 1.06 -16.17 18.36
N GLY A 135 2.34 -16.51 18.24
CA GLY A 135 2.93 -16.99 16.98
C GLY A 135 3.24 -15.90 15.94
N ALA A 136 3.05 -14.61 16.25
CA ALA A 136 3.53 -13.54 15.38
C ALA A 136 5.07 -13.47 15.36
N ALA A 137 5.61 -13.05 14.22
CA ALA A 137 7.05 -12.88 14.03
C ALA A 137 7.58 -11.82 15.01
N ALA A 138 8.42 -12.26 15.96
CA ALA A 138 8.93 -11.43 17.05
C ALA A 138 10.08 -10.49 16.62
N ASP A 139 10.51 -10.59 15.36
CA ASP A 139 11.71 -9.96 14.81
C ASP A 139 11.48 -8.57 14.19
N VAL A 140 10.23 -8.08 14.15
CA VAL A 140 9.92 -6.76 13.58
C VAL A 140 9.79 -5.69 14.68
N GLY A 141 10.92 -5.07 15.01
CA GLY A 141 11.01 -3.90 15.89
C GLY A 141 10.93 -2.56 15.15
N HIS A 142 11.16 -1.45 15.87
CA HIS A 142 11.31 -0.12 15.25
C HIS A 142 12.41 -0.13 14.16
N ASN A 143 12.28 0.76 13.18
CA ASN A 143 13.22 0.92 12.06
C ASN A 143 13.39 -0.32 11.15
N SER A 144 12.43 -1.26 11.16
CA SER A 144 12.48 -2.47 10.33
C SER A 144 11.95 -2.27 8.90
N TYR A 145 11.14 -1.23 8.68
CA TYR A 145 10.47 -0.90 7.42
C TYR A 145 9.60 -2.05 6.87
N LEU A 146 8.83 -2.74 7.72
CA LEU A 146 7.86 -3.74 7.26
C LEU A 146 6.86 -3.12 6.28
N GLY A 147 6.57 -3.80 5.17
CA GLY A 147 5.74 -3.25 4.10
C GLY A 147 6.54 -2.47 3.05
N PHE A 148 7.87 -2.50 3.07
CA PHE A 148 8.69 -1.84 2.05
C PHE A 148 8.50 -2.48 0.65
N SER A 149 8.22 -3.77 0.62
CA SER A 149 7.82 -4.51 -0.59
C SER A 149 6.73 -5.50 -0.24
N VAL A 150 5.86 -5.82 -1.21
CA VAL A 150 4.76 -6.76 -1.03
C VAL A 150 4.59 -7.63 -2.28
N ALA A 151 4.16 -8.87 -2.08
CA ALA A 151 3.74 -9.75 -3.15
C ALA A 151 2.63 -10.68 -2.66
N ALA A 152 1.75 -11.09 -3.56
CA ALA A 152 0.69 -12.07 -3.30
C ALA A 152 0.70 -13.15 -4.37
N GLY A 153 0.40 -14.38 -3.98
CA GLY A 153 0.51 -15.54 -4.86
C GLY A 153 -0.06 -16.80 -4.22
N PRO A 154 -0.49 -17.78 -5.04
CA PRO A 154 -0.76 -19.11 -4.53
C PRO A 154 0.54 -19.77 -4.06
N ALA A 155 0.45 -20.64 -3.07
CA ALA A 155 1.54 -21.50 -2.65
C ALA A 155 2.82 -20.80 -2.15
N LEU A 156 2.75 -19.52 -1.77
CA LEU A 156 3.90 -18.81 -1.19
C LEU A 156 4.24 -19.30 0.22
N THR A 157 3.23 -19.72 0.97
CA THR A 157 3.41 -20.22 2.36
C THR A 157 2.86 -21.63 2.56
N ARG A 158 1.79 -22.00 1.84
CA ARG A 158 1.17 -23.34 1.91
C ARG A 158 0.64 -23.75 0.54
N PRO A 159 0.81 -25.02 0.11
CA PRO A 159 0.32 -25.49 -1.18
C PRO A 159 -1.17 -25.18 -1.38
N HIS A 160 -1.52 -24.70 -2.58
CA HIS A 160 -2.90 -24.41 -3.00
C HIS A 160 -3.66 -23.33 -2.21
N GLU A 161 -3.03 -22.65 -1.25
CA GLU A 161 -3.62 -21.52 -0.55
C GLU A 161 -3.10 -20.20 -1.12
N LEU A 162 -3.98 -19.20 -1.24
CA LEU A 162 -3.56 -17.82 -1.49
C LEU A 162 -2.85 -17.31 -0.24
N SER A 163 -1.64 -16.80 -0.41
CA SER A 163 -0.95 -16.09 0.65
C SER A 163 -0.15 -14.91 0.12
N PHE A 164 0.49 -14.22 1.04
CA PHE A 164 1.23 -13.01 0.75
C PHE A 164 2.52 -12.98 1.56
N VAL A 165 3.47 -12.22 1.03
CA VAL A 165 4.77 -11.96 1.66
C VAL A 165 5.03 -10.46 1.64
N THR A 166 5.79 -9.99 2.62
CA THR A 166 6.18 -8.60 2.71
C THR A 166 7.62 -8.48 3.19
N GLY A 167 8.34 -7.50 2.65
CA GLY A 167 9.70 -7.19 3.04
C GLY A 167 9.77 -6.28 4.26
N ALA A 168 10.71 -6.56 5.15
CA ALA A 168 11.16 -5.70 6.24
C ALA A 168 12.69 -5.60 6.18
N PRO A 169 13.26 -4.81 5.26
CA PRO A 169 14.68 -4.88 4.90
C PRO A 169 15.64 -4.57 6.05
N ARG A 170 15.19 -3.88 7.10
CA ARG A 170 16.03 -3.53 8.26
C ARG A 170 15.70 -4.34 9.51
N ALA A 171 14.77 -5.30 9.42
CA ALA A 171 14.44 -6.17 10.53
C ALA A 171 15.70 -6.91 11.00
N ASN A 172 15.93 -6.88 12.33
CA ASN A 172 17.07 -7.52 12.97
C ASN A 172 18.45 -7.18 12.34
N HIS A 173 18.61 -5.95 11.81
CA HIS A 173 19.85 -5.49 11.15
C HIS A 173 20.30 -6.35 9.95
N SER A 174 19.40 -7.10 9.33
CA SER A 174 19.75 -8.11 8.31
C SER A 174 20.00 -7.56 6.89
N GLY A 175 19.69 -6.28 6.63
CA GLY A 175 19.83 -5.65 5.31
C GLY A 175 20.74 -4.44 5.27
N ALA A 176 21.80 -4.42 6.08
CA ALA A 176 22.90 -3.46 6.01
C ALA A 176 24.25 -4.18 5.97
#